data_AF-A0A0A1CVW0-F1
#
_entry.id   AF-A0A0A1CVW0-F1
#
_cell.length_a   1.000
_cell.length_b   1.000
_cell.length_c   1.000
_cell.angle_alpha   90.00
_cell.angle_beta   90.00
_cell.angle_gamma   90.00
#
_symmetry.space_group_name_H-M   'P 1'
#
loop_
_entity.id
_entity.type
_entity.pdbx_description
1 polymer ?
#
loop_
_entity_poly.entity_id
_entity_poly.type
_entity_poly.pdbx_seq_one_letter_code
_entity_poly.pdbx_strand_id
1 'polypeptide(L)'
;YILLGLLSHFGTLFIIILYLIGGGFLFALLEQENEKSSCFTSYKLLMDKLNDTTYRGVSIGNSGYNATIYYQQMYSMLFNFSKEVYTLGFSPSKDCTTIGQPDNLSAWNLANSIFFCATIITTIGYGNIVPSTVWGRIVCIIYAFIGIPLMLLFLSNFGEVLASAFRFVYTNLCCCRCFVKGKYTSISEFESMSKRSAIENS
;
A
#
# COMPACT_ATOMS: atom_id res chain seq x y z
N TYR A 1 -21.31 26.35 -17.18
CA TYR A 1 -20.12 25.63 -17.68
C TYR A 1 -19.09 25.36 -16.58
N ILE A 2 -18.59 26.36 -15.83
CA ILE A 2 -17.65 26.13 -14.71
C ILE A 2 -18.24 25.23 -13.60
N LEU A 3 -19.51 25.44 -13.23
CA LEU A 3 -20.20 24.60 -12.23
C LEU A 3 -20.38 23.14 -12.71
N LEU A 4 -20.62 22.92 -14.02
CA LEU A 4 -20.71 21.58 -14.61
C LEU A 4 -19.33 20.88 -14.65
N GLY A 5 -18.25 21.61 -14.92
CA GLY A 5 -16.88 21.08 -14.86
C GLY A 5 -16.48 20.68 -13.44
N LEU A 6 -16.74 21.54 -12.45
CA LEU A 6 -16.55 21.25 -11.03
C LEU A 6 -17.38 20.06 -10.54
N LEU A 7 -18.62 19.93 -11.00
CA LEU A 7 -19.49 18.80 -10.69
C LEU A 7 -18.94 17.48 -11.28
N SER A 8 -18.23 17.54 -12.42
CA SER A 8 -17.55 16.38 -13.00
C SER A 8 -16.32 15.96 -12.17
N HIS A 9 -15.53 16.91 -11.65
CA HIS A 9 -14.34 16.60 -10.86
C HIS A 9 -14.73 15.91 -9.53
N PHE A 10 -15.68 16.49 -8.78
CA PHE A 10 -16.20 15.86 -7.57
C PHE A 10 -16.96 14.57 -7.87
N GLY A 11 -17.64 14.49 -9.01
CA GLY A 11 -18.30 13.27 -9.48
C GLY A 11 -17.33 12.11 -9.67
N THR A 12 -16.21 12.32 -10.37
CA THR A 12 -15.19 11.28 -10.58
C THR A 12 -14.52 10.81 -9.28
N LEU A 13 -14.26 11.75 -8.35
CA LEU A 13 -13.74 11.41 -7.02
C LEU A 13 -14.74 10.56 -6.23
N PHE A 14 -16.01 10.96 -6.21
CA PHE A 14 -17.07 10.25 -5.51
C PHE A 14 -17.26 8.83 -6.05
N ILE A 15 -17.26 8.67 -7.38
CA ILE A 15 -17.35 7.35 -8.03
C ILE A 15 -16.17 6.45 -7.62
N ILE A 16 -14.94 6.97 -7.57
CA ILE A 16 -13.79 6.19 -7.13
C ILE A 16 -13.91 5.80 -5.66
N ILE A 17 -14.34 6.70 -4.78
CA ILE A 17 -14.53 6.38 -3.36
C ILE A 17 -15.55 5.24 -3.20
N LEU A 18 -16.69 5.32 -3.89
CA LEU A 18 -17.68 4.24 -3.87
C LEU A 18 -17.12 2.94 -4.46
N TYR A 19 -16.36 3.02 -5.55
CA TYR A 19 -15.73 1.86 -6.17
C TYR A 19 -14.75 1.16 -5.22
N LEU A 20 -13.94 1.93 -4.50
CA LEU A 20 -12.98 1.43 -3.51
C LEU A 20 -13.66 0.80 -2.29
N ILE A 21 -14.71 1.44 -1.76
CA ILE A 21 -15.47 0.90 -0.62
C ILE A 21 -16.19 -0.38 -1.03
N GLY A 22 -16.85 -0.37 -2.19
CA GLY A 22 -17.55 -1.54 -2.72
C GLY A 22 -16.61 -2.70 -3.00
N GLY A 23 -15.47 -2.44 -3.65
CA GLY A 23 -14.41 -3.43 -3.87
C GLY A 23 -13.83 -3.96 -2.56
N GLY A 24 -13.55 -3.08 -1.60
CA GLY A 24 -13.02 -3.47 -0.29
C GLY A 24 -13.97 -4.40 0.46
N PHE A 25 -15.27 -4.10 0.45
CA PHE A 25 -16.29 -4.99 1.03
C PHE A 25 -16.38 -6.33 0.28
N LEU A 26 -16.35 -6.30 -1.06
CA LEU A 26 -16.37 -7.50 -1.89
C LEU A 26 -15.20 -8.46 -1.59
N PHE A 27 -13.97 -7.95 -1.57
CA PHE A 27 -12.79 -8.79 -1.29
C PHE A 27 -12.72 -9.24 0.17
N ALA A 28 -13.13 -8.40 1.11
CA ALA A 28 -13.25 -8.81 2.51
C ALA A 28 -14.21 -10.00 2.64
N LEU A 29 -15.40 -9.93 2.00
CA LEU A 29 -16.34 -11.05 2.02
C LEU A 29 -15.81 -12.32 1.34
N LEU A 30 -15.11 -12.19 0.21
CA LEU A 30 -14.63 -13.34 -0.55
C LEU A 30 -13.43 -14.05 0.10
N GLU A 31 -12.53 -13.32 0.74
CA GLU A 31 -11.24 -13.87 1.19
C GLU A 31 -11.13 -14.05 2.70
N GLN A 32 -11.92 -13.35 3.52
CA GLN A 32 -11.78 -13.40 4.97
C GLN A 32 -12.07 -14.80 5.55
N GLU A 33 -13.08 -15.50 5.03
CA GLU A 33 -13.37 -16.88 5.46
C GLU A 33 -12.25 -17.84 5.07
N ASN A 34 -11.72 -17.68 3.86
CA ASN A 34 -10.63 -18.52 3.37
C ASN A 34 -9.32 -18.26 4.13
N GLU A 35 -9.03 -17.01 4.50
CA GLU A 35 -7.90 -16.65 5.36
C GLU A 35 -7.97 -17.38 6.70
N LYS A 36 -9.15 -17.38 7.34
CA LYS A 36 -9.36 -18.07 8.61
C LYS A 36 -9.14 -19.58 8.49
N SER A 37 -9.74 -20.22 7.48
CA SER A 37 -9.58 -21.66 7.25
C SER A 37 -8.13 -22.05 6.93
N SER A 38 -7.46 -21.24 6.11
CA SER A 38 -6.04 -21.44 5.76
C SER A 38 -5.14 -21.30 6.99
N CYS A 39 -5.42 -20.33 7.88
CA CYS A 39 -4.69 -20.18 9.14
C CYS A 39 -4.79 -21.44 10.01
N PHE A 40 -6.01 -21.93 10.25
CA PHE A 40 -6.20 -23.14 11.07
C PHE A 40 -5.55 -24.37 10.45
N THR A 41 -5.58 -24.50 9.12
CA THR A 41 -4.92 -25.59 8.41
C THR A 41 -3.41 -25.55 8.60
N SER A 42 -2.78 -24.39 8.40
CA SER A 42 -1.34 -24.21 8.61
C SER A 42 -0.92 -24.40 10.07
N TYR A 43 -1.73 -23.91 11.03
CA TYR A 43 -1.51 -24.13 12.45
C TYR A 43 -1.57 -25.63 12.81
N LYS A 44 -2.55 -26.37 12.28
CA LYS A 44 -2.67 -27.81 12.49
C LYS A 44 -1.46 -28.56 11.93
N LEU A 45 -1.00 -28.21 10.72
CA LEU A 45 0.19 -28.79 10.10
C LEU A 45 1.46 -28.51 10.92
N LEU A 46 1.58 -27.30 11.48
CA LEU A 46 2.66 -26.97 12.40
C LEU A 46 2.63 -27.86 13.64
N MET A 47 1.46 -28.02 14.27
CA MET A 47 1.32 -28.85 15.47
C MET A 47 1.56 -30.33 15.20
N ASP A 48 1.17 -30.83 14.03
CA ASP A 48 1.44 -32.21 13.61
C ASP A 48 2.95 -32.46 13.44
N LYS A 49 3.65 -31.58 12.72
CA LYS A 49 5.12 -31.65 12.58
C LYS A 49 5.84 -31.50 13.90
N LEU A 50 5.35 -30.63 14.78
CA LEU A 50 5.92 -30.44 16.12
C LEU A 50 5.76 -31.70 16.97
N ASN A 51 4.59 -32.32 16.94
CA ASN A 51 4.31 -33.56 17.65
C ASN A 51 5.14 -34.73 17.13
N ASP A 52 5.23 -34.93 15.80
CA ASP A 52 6.09 -35.95 15.20
C ASP A 52 7.56 -35.75 15.59
N THR A 53 8.05 -34.52 15.44
CA THR A 53 9.44 -34.16 15.79
C THR A 53 9.70 -34.41 17.27
N THR A 54 8.75 -34.06 18.14
CA THR A 54 8.87 -34.27 19.59
C THR A 54 8.88 -35.76 19.93
N TYR A 55 7.98 -36.54 19.35
CA TYR A 55 7.93 -37.99 19.56
C TYR A 55 9.23 -38.66 19.12
N ARG A 56 9.73 -38.31 17.93
CA ARG A 56 11.01 -38.82 17.43
C ARG A 56 12.17 -38.34 18.32
N GLY A 57 12.15 -37.10 18.79
CA GLY A 57 13.17 -36.56 19.69
C GLY A 57 13.25 -37.34 21.01
N VAL A 58 12.09 -37.66 21.61
CA VAL A 58 11.99 -38.52 22.80
C VAL A 58 12.52 -39.93 22.50
N SER A 59 12.23 -40.49 21.33
CA SER A 59 12.75 -41.81 20.94
C SER A 59 14.29 -41.83 20.84
N ILE A 60 14.92 -40.75 20.32
CA ILE A 60 16.39 -40.61 20.29
C ILE A 60 16.95 -40.51 21.71
N GLY A 61 16.28 -39.75 22.59
CA GLY A 61 16.58 -39.65 24.03
C GLY A 61 16.70 -41.00 24.70
N ASN A 62 15.77 -41.91 24.39
CA ASN A 62 15.71 -43.25 24.99
C ASN A 62 16.54 -44.31 24.24
N SER A 63 17.21 -43.97 23.13
CA SER A 63 17.89 -44.94 22.28
C SER A 63 19.25 -45.43 22.81
N GLY A 64 19.80 -44.78 23.84
CA GLY A 64 21.11 -45.17 24.42
C GLY A 64 22.31 -44.92 23.51
N TYR A 65 22.21 -43.99 22.55
CA TYR A 65 23.31 -43.66 21.62
C TYR A 65 24.50 -42.98 22.31
N ASN A 66 25.69 -43.18 21.73
CA ASN A 66 26.88 -42.41 22.07
C ASN A 66 26.66 -40.91 21.80
N ALA A 67 27.32 -40.05 22.57
CA ALA A 67 27.18 -38.59 22.49
C ALA A 67 27.26 -38.06 21.05
N THR A 68 28.25 -38.46 20.25
CA THR A 68 28.44 -37.99 18.87
C THR A 68 27.26 -38.35 17.96
N ILE A 69 26.73 -39.57 18.06
CA ILE A 69 25.60 -40.04 17.24
C ILE A 69 24.32 -39.35 17.70
N TYR A 70 24.15 -39.16 19.01
CA TYR A 70 23.03 -38.43 19.59
C TYR A 70 22.94 -37.00 19.04
N TYR A 71 24.05 -36.25 19.08
CA TYR A 71 24.09 -34.88 18.54
C TYR A 71 23.78 -34.85 17.05
N GLN A 72 24.33 -35.77 16.26
CA GLN A 72 24.09 -35.82 14.82
C GLN A 72 22.62 -36.11 14.49
N GLN A 73 22.00 -37.09 15.16
CA GLN A 73 20.60 -37.40 14.93
C GLN A 73 19.68 -36.25 15.37
N MET A 74 19.91 -35.69 16.57
CA MET A 74 19.13 -34.56 17.08
C MET A 74 19.23 -33.33 16.16
N TYR A 75 20.45 -32.99 15.71
CA TYR A 75 20.67 -31.88 14.79
C TYR A 75 19.94 -32.09 13.47
N SER A 76 20.05 -33.28 12.87
CA SER A 76 19.39 -33.58 11.60
C SER A 76 17.87 -33.49 11.68
N MET A 77 17.28 -33.90 12.81
CA MET A 77 15.85 -33.77 13.06
C MET A 77 15.42 -32.32 13.20
N LEU A 78 16.10 -31.53 14.03
CA LEU A 78 15.79 -30.11 14.23
C LEU A 78 15.96 -29.31 12.94
N PHE A 79 16.96 -29.66 12.12
CA PHE A 79 17.15 -29.08 10.81
C PHE A 79 16.01 -29.42 9.84
N ASN A 80 15.54 -30.67 9.83
CA ASN A 80 14.39 -31.06 9.01
C ASN A 80 13.11 -30.35 9.46
N PHE A 81 12.86 -30.30 10.76
CA PHE A 81 11.73 -29.56 11.32
C PHE A 81 11.78 -28.07 10.95
N SER A 82 12.94 -27.42 11.10
CA SER A 82 13.07 -26.00 10.77
C SER A 82 12.81 -25.72 9.30
N LYS A 83 13.32 -26.58 8.40
CA LYS A 83 13.05 -26.51 6.96
C LYS A 83 11.56 -26.66 6.66
N GLU A 84 10.90 -27.62 7.29
CA GLU A 84 9.48 -27.88 7.09
C GLU A 84 8.60 -26.72 7.59
N VAL A 85 8.89 -26.18 8.78
CA VAL A 85 8.17 -25.02 9.32
C VAL A 85 8.38 -23.78 8.44
N TYR A 86 9.60 -23.57 7.95
CA TYR A 86 9.90 -22.46 7.04
C TYR A 86 9.05 -22.55 5.76
N THR A 87 8.92 -23.73 5.17
CA THR A 87 8.10 -23.91 3.95
C THR A 87 6.60 -23.71 4.17
N LEU A 88 6.11 -23.82 5.41
CA LEU A 88 4.71 -23.53 5.74
C LEU A 88 4.42 -22.02 5.76
N GLY A 89 5.44 -21.16 5.90
CA GLY A 89 5.27 -19.71 5.95
C GLY A 89 4.38 -19.21 7.11
N PHE A 90 4.28 -20.00 8.18
CA PHE A 90 3.39 -19.72 9.31
C PHE A 90 4.19 -19.28 10.54
N SER A 91 3.83 -18.12 11.11
CA SER A 91 4.44 -17.63 12.35
C SER A 91 3.82 -18.32 13.56
N PRO A 92 4.60 -18.98 14.45
CA PRO A 92 4.06 -19.68 15.62
C PRO A 92 3.33 -18.77 16.62
N SER A 93 3.62 -17.47 16.60
CA SER A 93 2.96 -16.44 17.42
C SER A 93 1.61 -15.96 16.84
N LYS A 94 1.24 -16.40 15.63
CA LYS A 94 -0.03 -16.01 15.00
C LYS A 94 -1.18 -16.80 15.62
N ASP A 95 -2.07 -16.11 16.30
CA ASP A 95 -3.32 -16.69 16.79
C ASP A 95 -4.36 -16.68 15.66
N CYS A 96 -4.90 -17.85 15.30
CA CYS A 96 -5.94 -17.96 14.26
C CYS A 96 -7.35 -17.67 14.78
N THR A 97 -7.58 -17.71 16.10
CA THR A 97 -8.89 -17.43 16.70
C THR A 97 -9.26 -15.95 16.63
N THR A 98 -8.25 -15.10 16.52
CA THR A 98 -8.35 -13.65 16.44
C THR A 98 -8.77 -13.12 15.06
N ILE A 99 -8.75 -13.96 14.01
CA ILE A 99 -9.10 -13.55 12.64
C ILE A 99 -10.61 -13.28 12.55
N GLY A 100 -10.96 -12.02 12.25
CA GLY A 100 -12.34 -11.53 12.13
C GLY A 100 -12.90 -10.84 13.37
N GLN A 101 -12.11 -10.71 14.43
CA GLN A 101 -12.42 -9.91 15.61
C GLN A 101 -11.97 -8.44 15.43
N PRO A 102 -12.65 -7.48 16.09
CA PRO A 102 -12.48 -6.04 15.85
C PRO A 102 -11.11 -5.48 16.27
N ASP A 103 -10.41 -6.18 17.16
CA ASP A 103 -9.14 -5.81 17.80
C ASP A 103 -7.89 -6.30 17.03
N ASN A 104 -8.06 -7.03 15.92
CA ASN A 104 -7.00 -7.90 15.40
C ASN A 104 -6.61 -7.66 13.92
N LEU A 105 -5.35 -7.94 13.62
CA LEU A 105 -4.70 -7.84 12.30
C LEU A 105 -5.15 -8.95 11.32
N SER A 106 -6.44 -9.02 10.99
CA SER A 106 -6.88 -9.74 9.79
C SER A 106 -6.23 -9.09 8.56
N ALA A 107 -5.61 -9.88 7.68
CA ALA A 107 -5.08 -9.33 6.43
C ALA A 107 -6.22 -8.72 5.61
N TRP A 108 -7.38 -9.39 5.58
CA TRP A 108 -8.60 -8.95 4.91
C TRP A 108 -9.58 -8.21 5.83
N ASN A 109 -9.10 -7.24 6.60
CA ASN A 109 -10.01 -6.27 7.23
C ASN A 109 -10.47 -5.21 6.21
N LEU A 110 -11.52 -4.44 6.54
CA LEU A 110 -12.10 -3.46 5.59
C LEU A 110 -11.07 -2.42 5.12
N ALA A 111 -10.26 -1.87 6.04
CA ALA A 111 -9.27 -0.85 5.71
C ALA A 111 -8.17 -1.38 4.78
N ASN A 112 -7.63 -2.55 5.07
CA ASN A 112 -6.62 -3.23 4.26
C ASN A 112 -7.20 -3.66 2.90
N SER A 113 -8.47 -4.07 2.85
CA SER A 113 -9.14 -4.45 1.61
C SER A 113 -9.38 -3.25 0.70
N ILE A 114 -9.76 -2.09 1.26
CA ILE A 114 -9.84 -0.82 0.53
C ILE A 114 -8.46 -0.41 0.02
N PHE A 115 -7.43 -0.51 0.87
CA PHE A 115 -6.06 -0.21 0.48
C PHE A 115 -5.58 -1.14 -0.65
N PHE A 116 -5.83 -2.43 -0.55
CA PHE A 116 -5.56 -3.41 -1.61
C PHE A 116 -6.25 -3.01 -2.93
N CYS A 117 -7.54 -2.67 -2.89
CA CYS A 117 -8.28 -2.17 -4.05
C CYS A 117 -7.65 -0.91 -4.65
N ALA A 118 -7.20 0.03 -3.82
CA ALA A 118 -6.50 1.22 -4.26
C ALA A 118 -5.19 0.88 -4.97
N THR A 119 -4.42 -0.08 -4.45
CA THR A 119 -3.16 -0.51 -5.08
C THR A 119 -3.35 -1.21 -6.42
N ILE A 120 -4.50 -1.88 -6.63
CA ILE A 120 -4.85 -2.47 -7.92
C ILE A 120 -5.14 -1.38 -8.95
N ILE A 121 -6.05 -0.45 -8.65
CA ILE A 121 -6.48 0.55 -9.63
C ILE A 121 -5.38 1.56 -9.94
N THR A 122 -4.46 1.80 -8.99
CA THR A 122 -3.26 2.63 -9.18
C THR A 122 -2.10 1.88 -9.81
N THR A 123 -2.25 0.56 -10.06
CA THR A 123 -1.21 -0.32 -10.62
C THR A 123 0.09 -0.39 -9.79
N ILE A 124 0.03 -0.06 -8.50
CA ILE A 124 1.18 -0.16 -7.59
C ILE A 124 1.47 -1.63 -7.27
N GLY A 125 0.45 -2.37 -6.83
CA GLY A 125 0.53 -3.82 -6.58
C GLY A 125 1.64 -4.27 -5.64
N TYR A 126 1.64 -3.86 -4.36
CA TYR A 126 2.67 -4.26 -3.39
C TYR A 126 2.81 -5.79 -3.20
N GLY A 127 1.74 -6.55 -3.40
CA GLY A 127 1.75 -8.01 -3.29
C GLY A 127 1.85 -8.55 -1.85
N ASN A 128 1.71 -7.70 -0.84
CA ASN A 128 1.69 -8.09 0.57
C ASN A 128 0.40 -8.83 0.96
N ILE A 129 -0.72 -8.47 0.34
CA ILE A 129 -2.02 -9.11 0.48
C ILE A 129 -2.53 -9.40 -0.92
N VAL A 130 -2.88 -10.66 -1.20
CA VAL A 130 -3.34 -11.11 -2.51
C VAL A 130 -4.44 -12.15 -2.37
N PRO A 131 -5.44 -12.17 -3.27
CA PRO A 131 -6.52 -13.14 -3.20
C PRO A 131 -5.96 -14.55 -3.43
N SER A 132 -6.19 -15.38 -2.43
CA SER A 132 -5.74 -16.76 -2.40
C SER A 132 -6.72 -17.68 -3.12
N THR A 133 -8.01 -17.32 -3.14
CA THR A 133 -9.06 -18.11 -3.79
C THR A 133 -9.06 -17.94 -5.30
N VAL A 134 -9.47 -18.99 -6.02
CA VAL A 134 -9.61 -18.95 -7.49
C VAL A 134 -10.61 -17.86 -7.91
N TRP A 135 -11.74 -17.79 -7.22
CA TRP A 135 -12.77 -16.78 -7.48
C TRP A 135 -12.29 -15.37 -7.17
N GLY A 136 -11.59 -15.16 -6.05
CA GLY A 136 -11.00 -13.87 -5.69
C GLY A 136 -10.02 -13.38 -6.75
N ARG A 137 -9.21 -14.27 -7.34
CA ARG A 137 -8.31 -13.93 -8.46
C ARG A 137 -9.06 -13.53 -9.73
N ILE A 138 -10.10 -14.27 -10.11
CA ILE A 138 -10.92 -13.93 -11.29
C ILE A 138 -11.60 -12.57 -11.09
N VAL A 139 -12.20 -12.34 -9.92
CA VAL A 139 -12.82 -11.06 -9.55
C VAL A 139 -11.79 -9.93 -9.55
N CYS A 140 -10.58 -10.17 -9.05
CA CYS A 140 -9.47 -9.21 -9.09
C CYS A 140 -9.11 -8.78 -10.51
N ILE A 141 -9.07 -9.72 -11.46
CA ILE A 141 -8.78 -9.42 -12.87
C ILE A 141 -9.87 -8.51 -13.45
N ILE A 142 -11.15 -8.89 -13.26
CA ILE A 142 -12.29 -8.10 -13.75
C ILE A 142 -12.32 -6.71 -13.10
N TYR A 143 -12.06 -6.64 -11.79
CA TYR A 143 -12.00 -5.40 -11.04
C TYR A 143 -10.87 -4.47 -11.54
N ALA A 144 -9.71 -5.03 -11.89
CA ALA A 144 -8.61 -4.26 -12.47
C ALA A 144 -8.97 -3.70 -13.86
N PHE A 145 -9.61 -4.49 -14.72
CA PHE A 145 -10.02 -4.05 -16.06
C PHE A 145 -10.96 -2.84 -16.04
N ILE A 146 -11.86 -2.75 -15.06
CA ILE A 146 -12.78 -1.62 -14.90
C ILE A 146 -12.11 -0.46 -14.14
N GLY A 147 -11.33 -0.78 -13.10
CA GLY A 147 -10.74 0.20 -12.20
C GLY A 147 -9.60 1.01 -12.82
N ILE A 148 -8.76 0.39 -13.67
CA ILE A 148 -7.61 1.08 -14.29
C ILE A 148 -8.07 2.23 -15.21
N PRO A 149 -8.99 2.03 -16.18
CA PRO A 149 -9.52 3.13 -16.99
C PRO A 149 -10.18 4.23 -16.15
N LEU A 150 -10.91 3.85 -15.09
CA LEU A 150 -11.56 4.80 -14.18
C LEU A 150 -10.52 5.66 -13.42
N MET A 151 -9.43 5.04 -12.95
CA MET A 151 -8.34 5.74 -12.27
C MET A 151 -7.60 6.69 -13.24
N LEU A 152 -7.42 6.30 -14.50
CA LEU A 152 -6.81 7.16 -15.52
C LEU A 152 -7.67 8.41 -15.80
N LEU A 153 -9.00 8.25 -15.88
CA LEU A 153 -9.93 9.38 -16.03
C LEU A 153 -9.81 10.36 -14.85
N PHE A 154 -9.77 9.83 -13.63
CA PHE A 154 -9.57 10.65 -12.44
C PHE A 154 -8.21 11.35 -12.44
N LEU A 155 -7.14 10.66 -12.83
CA LEU A 155 -5.79 11.24 -12.85
C LEU A 155 -5.69 12.40 -13.87
N SER A 156 -6.37 12.30 -15.01
CA SER A 156 -6.47 13.40 -15.98
C SER A 156 -7.09 14.64 -15.34
N ASN A 157 -8.25 14.47 -14.70
CA ASN A 157 -8.96 15.54 -14.02
C ASN A 157 -8.15 16.14 -12.85
N PHE A 158 -7.53 15.28 -12.06
CA PHE A 158 -6.70 15.69 -10.92
C PHE A 158 -5.44 16.44 -11.40
N GLY A 159 -4.85 16.01 -12.52
CA GLY A 159 -3.70 16.65 -13.15
C GLY A 159 -3.99 18.09 -13.59
N GLU A 160 -5.17 18.37 -14.14
CA GLU A 160 -5.57 19.73 -14.53
C GLU A 160 -5.73 20.68 -13.33
N VAL A 161 -6.33 20.19 -12.24
CA VAL A 161 -6.47 20.93 -10.98
C VAL A 161 -5.09 21.22 -10.39
N LEU A 162 -4.23 20.21 -10.34
CA LEU A 162 -2.87 20.34 -9.83
C LEU A 162 -2.04 21.31 -10.69
N ALA A 163 -2.13 21.24 -12.01
CA ALA A 163 -1.47 22.16 -12.92
C ALA A 163 -1.96 23.61 -12.73
N SER A 164 -3.27 23.79 -12.50
CA SER A 164 -3.84 25.11 -12.21
C SER A 164 -3.35 25.66 -10.87
N ALA A 165 -3.29 24.82 -9.84
CA ALA A 165 -2.72 25.16 -8.54
C ALA A 165 -1.22 25.53 -8.67
N PHE A 166 -0.43 24.75 -9.41
CA PHE A 166 0.97 25.06 -9.66
C PHE A 166 1.14 26.38 -10.41
N ARG A 167 0.32 26.65 -11.44
CA ARG A 167 0.36 27.94 -12.15
C ARG A 167 0.04 29.10 -11.21
N PHE A 168 -0.97 28.97 -10.35
CA PHE A 168 -1.34 29.99 -9.36
C PHE A 168 -0.22 30.25 -8.34
N VAL A 169 0.39 29.19 -7.82
CA VAL A 169 1.53 29.30 -6.90
C VAL A 169 2.73 29.92 -7.59
N TYR A 170 3.03 29.50 -8.83
CA TYR A 170 4.13 30.03 -9.62
C TYR A 170 3.92 31.50 -9.96
N THR A 171 2.73 31.93 -10.39
CA THR A 171 2.45 33.36 -10.62
C THR A 171 2.49 34.16 -9.33
N ASN A 172 1.97 33.67 -8.20
CA ASN A 172 2.09 34.42 -6.94
C ASN A 172 3.53 34.54 -6.45
N LEU A 173 4.38 33.52 -6.62
CA LEU A 173 5.78 33.56 -6.20
C LEU A 173 6.68 34.32 -7.21
N CYS A 174 6.50 34.11 -8.51
CA CYS A 174 7.31 34.75 -9.55
C CYS A 174 6.79 36.14 -9.95
N CYS A 175 5.48 36.41 -9.99
CA CYS A 175 4.98 37.77 -10.27
C CYS A 175 5.12 38.71 -9.07
N CYS A 176 5.16 38.24 -7.81
CA CYS A 176 5.65 39.09 -6.72
C CYS A 176 7.11 39.50 -6.93
N ARG A 177 7.94 38.61 -7.50
CA ARG A 177 9.35 38.89 -7.79
C ARG A 177 9.56 39.72 -9.07
N CYS A 178 8.71 39.58 -10.09
CA CYS A 178 8.72 40.42 -11.29
C CYS A 178 8.17 41.83 -11.02
N PHE A 179 7.15 41.99 -10.16
CA PHE A 179 6.64 43.31 -9.77
C PHE A 179 7.66 44.09 -8.92
N VAL A 180 8.44 43.40 -8.07
CA VAL A 180 9.55 44.01 -7.31
C VAL A 180 10.72 44.39 -8.23
N LYS A 181 11.06 43.56 -9.23
CA LYS A 181 12.14 43.88 -10.19
C LYS A 181 11.79 45.10 -11.07
N GLY A 182 10.53 45.22 -11.50
CA GLY A 182 10.07 46.36 -12.30
C GLY A 182 10.09 47.70 -11.56
N LYS A 183 9.86 47.71 -10.24
CA LYS A 183 9.87 48.94 -9.43
C LYS A 183 11.27 49.48 -9.13
N TYR A 184 12.29 48.63 -9.03
CA TYR A 184 13.65 49.07 -8.70
C TYR A 184 14.36 49.67 -9.94
N THR A 185 14.18 49.08 -11.12
CA THR A 185 14.78 49.58 -12.36
C THR A 185 14.26 50.98 -12.73
N SER A 186 12.96 51.24 -12.60
CA SER A 186 12.39 52.57 -12.90
C SER A 186 12.84 53.68 -11.94
N ILE A 187 13.11 53.35 -10.67
CA ILE A 187 13.59 54.31 -9.67
C ILE A 187 15.07 54.66 -9.93
N SER A 188 15.89 53.66 -10.28
CA SER A 188 17.31 53.89 -10.61
C SER A 188 17.50 54.72 -11.89
N GLU A 189 16.63 54.57 -12.89
CA GLU A 189 16.66 55.41 -14.11
C GLU A 189 16.25 56.86 -13.80
N PHE A 190 15.19 57.06 -13.01
CA PHE A 190 14.72 58.40 -12.63
C PHE A 190 15.75 59.19 -11.80
N GLU A 191 16.48 58.51 -10.90
CA GLU A 191 17.53 59.12 -10.09
C GLU A 191 18.78 59.48 -10.92
N SER A 192 19.09 58.69 -11.96
CA SER A 192 20.17 59.00 -12.91
C SER A 192 19.85 60.18 -13.84
N MET A 193 18.57 60.36 -14.20
CA MET A 193 18.08 61.49 -15.01
C MET A 193 18.05 62.79 -14.21
N SER A 194 17.63 62.73 -12.94
CA SER A 194 17.62 63.88 -12.03
C SER A 194 19.04 64.42 -11.77
N LYS A 195 20.03 63.55 -11.61
CA LYS A 195 21.44 63.95 -11.46
C LYS A 195 22.02 64.61 -12.71
N ARG A 196 21.61 64.19 -13.92
CA ARG A 196 22.05 64.82 -15.17
C ARG A 196 21.49 66.24 -15.34
N SER A 197 20.22 66.45 -15.01
CA SER A 197 19.59 67.78 -15.08
C SER A 197 20.11 68.80 -14.06
N ALA A 198 20.74 68.34 -12.96
CA ALA A 198 21.32 69.23 -11.96
C ALA A 198 22.73 69.72 -12.33
N ILE A 199 23.48 68.93 -13.12
CA ILE A 199 24.84 69.27 -13.58
C ILE A 199 24.79 70.23 -14.78
N GLU A 200 23.73 70.18 -15.58
CA GLU A 200 23.55 71.03 -16.77
C GLU A 200 23.06 72.46 -16.44
N ASN A 201 22.64 72.68 -15.18
CA ASN A 201 22.14 73.97 -14.67
C ASN A 201 23.10 74.65 -13.66
N SER A 202 24.35 74.18 -13.58
CA SER A 202 25.45 74.74 -12.75
C SER A 202 26.62 75.15 -13.62
#